data_AF-A0A091C2Q6-F1
#
_entry.id   AF-A0A091C2Q6-F1
#
_cell.length_a   1.000
_cell.length_b   1.000
_cell.length_c   1.000
_cell.angle_alpha   90.00
_cell.angle_beta   90.00
_cell.angle_gamma   90.00
#
_symmetry.space_group_name_H-M   'P 1'
#
loop_
_entity.id
_entity.type
_entity.pdbx_description
1 polymer ?
#
loop_
_entity_poly.entity_id
_entity_poly.type
_entity_poly.pdbx_seq_one_letter_code
_entity_poly.pdbx_strand_id
1 'polypeptide(L)'
;MDKQRSVNWSGLILGILFILISLLAFNNPQGSLSAIVFFFAVLAITNGIFSIVIRNQIKNMTGFRVTIFLILGIIELLLGIVLLFNLSAGIIAVTYVFAFWFIAGALRNLFFLDHARTFGNGHYWFTLITNLIGIVVGFMLFFDPIVSALTISFLVGLYLMLIGIFYIINSLDH
;
A
#
# COMPACT_ATOMS: atom_id res chain seq x y z
N MET A 1 29.72 -1.14 33.28
CA MET A 1 29.08 0.01 32.61
C MET A 1 27.68 -0.44 32.24
N ASP A 2 26.69 -0.17 33.09
CA ASP A 2 25.31 -0.56 32.82
C ASP A 2 24.73 0.33 31.73
N LYS A 3 24.46 -0.27 30.58
CA LYS A 3 23.77 0.38 29.47
C LYS A 3 22.29 0.43 29.87
N GLN A 4 21.84 1.54 30.45
CA GLN A 4 20.42 1.78 30.69
C GLN A 4 19.69 1.73 29.33
N ARG A 5 18.98 0.62 29.09
CA ARG A 5 18.07 0.49 27.95
C ARG A 5 16.92 1.48 28.14
N SER A 6 16.84 2.49 27.30
CA SER A 6 15.77 3.48 27.34
C SER A 6 14.66 3.07 26.39
N VAL A 7 13.51 2.66 26.95
CA VAL A 7 12.34 2.28 26.14
C VAL A 7 11.89 3.45 25.28
N ASN A 8 11.80 3.23 23.97
CA ASN A 8 11.23 4.21 23.05
C ASN A 8 9.70 4.15 23.08
N TRP A 9 9.09 4.93 23.97
CA TRP A 9 7.64 4.99 24.15
C TRP A 9 6.85 5.28 22.87
N SER A 10 7.41 6.08 21.94
CA SER A 10 6.74 6.38 20.67
C SER A 10 6.61 5.13 19.79
N GLY A 11 7.67 4.31 19.71
CA GLY A 11 7.66 3.05 18.99
C GLY A 11 6.72 2.04 19.62
N LEU A 12 6.67 1.97 20.96
CA LEU A 12 5.77 1.07 21.68
C LEU A 12 4.29 1.40 21.39
N ILE A 13 3.91 2.68 21.51
CA ILE A 13 2.54 3.14 21.27
C ILE A 13 2.14 2.87 19.81
N LEU A 14 3.00 3.21 18.84
CA LEU A 14 2.75 2.92 17.43
C LEU A 14 2.60 1.43 17.17
N GLY A 15 3.46 0.61 17.77
CA GLY A 15 3.40 -0.84 17.62
C GLY A 15 2.09 -1.45 18.12
N ILE A 16 1.64 -1.03 19.32
CA ILE A 16 0.34 -1.45 19.87
C ILE A 16 -0.81 -1.00 18.97
N LEU A 17 -0.78 0.25 18.49
CA LEU A 17 -1.80 0.79 17.60
C LEU A 17 -1.89 -0.01 16.29
N PHE A 18 -0.76 -0.36 15.68
CA PHE A 18 -0.73 -1.20 14.48
C PHE A 18 -1.32 -2.60 14.72
N ILE A 19 -1.05 -3.22 15.87
CA ILE A 19 -1.65 -4.51 16.25
C ILE A 19 -3.17 -4.38 16.40
N LEU A 20 -3.65 -3.33 17.07
CA LEU A 20 -5.09 -3.12 17.22
C LEU A 20 -5.78 -2.93 15.87
N ILE A 21 -5.21 -2.13 14.97
CA ILE A 21 -5.75 -1.94 13.62
C ILE A 21 -5.73 -3.25 12.83
N SER A 22 -4.68 -4.06 12.98
CA SER A 22 -4.60 -5.39 12.36
C SER A 22 -5.74 -6.31 12.81
N LEU A 23 -6.01 -6.37 14.12
CA LEU A 23 -7.10 -7.17 14.66
C LEU A 23 -8.47 -6.70 14.15
N LEU A 24 -8.67 -5.39 14.03
CA LEU A 24 -9.88 -4.82 13.41
C LEU A 24 -9.99 -5.20 11.93
N ALA A 25 -8.88 -5.20 11.19
CA ALA A 25 -8.86 -5.60 9.80
C ALA A 25 -9.28 -7.07 9.62
N PHE A 26 -8.76 -7.97 10.45
CA PHE A 26 -9.15 -9.39 10.40
C PHE A 26 -10.61 -9.65 10.76
N ASN A 27 -11.15 -8.89 11.72
CA ASN A 27 -12.52 -9.08 12.19
C ASN A 27 -13.57 -8.47 11.24
N ASN A 28 -13.23 -7.38 10.53
CA ASN A 28 -14.14 -6.71 9.60
C ASN A 28 -13.47 -6.44 8.24
N PRO A 29 -13.39 -7.45 7.35
CA PRO A 29 -12.76 -7.30 6.05
C PRO A 29 -13.38 -6.20 5.17
N GLN A 30 -14.70 -6.07 5.20
CA GLN A 30 -15.41 -5.04 4.44
C GLN A 30 -15.09 -3.63 4.97
N GLY A 31 -15.07 -3.45 6.29
CA GLY A 31 -14.66 -2.20 6.93
C GLY A 31 -13.20 -1.84 6.63
N SER A 32 -12.31 -2.84 6.62
CA SER A 32 -10.90 -2.68 6.26
C SER A 32 -10.74 -2.13 4.84
N LEU A 33 -11.44 -2.71 3.86
CA LEU A 33 -11.41 -2.22 2.48
C LEU A 33 -12.01 -0.82 2.36
N SER A 34 -13.08 -0.55 3.09
CA SER A 34 -13.70 0.77 3.12
C SER A 34 -12.72 1.83 3.63
N ALA A 35 -11.95 1.52 4.68
CA ALA A 35 -10.91 2.40 5.19
C ALA A 35 -9.77 2.60 4.18
N ILE A 36 -9.37 1.55 3.45
CA ILE A 36 -8.37 1.63 2.36
C ILE A 36 -8.89 2.55 1.24
N VAL A 37 -10.14 2.39 0.81
CA VAL A 37 -10.75 3.24 -0.22
C VAL A 37 -10.81 4.69 0.24
N PHE A 38 -11.23 4.93 1.48
CA PHE A 38 -11.26 6.28 2.06
C PHE A 38 -9.86 6.91 2.08
N PHE A 39 -8.85 6.15 2.50
CA PHE A 39 -7.46 6.60 2.49
C PHE A 39 -7.00 6.97 1.08
N PHE A 40 -7.24 6.12 0.08
CA PHE A 40 -6.91 6.43 -1.32
C PHE A 40 -7.69 7.62 -1.87
N ALA A 41 -8.93 7.80 -1.45
CA ALA A 41 -9.76 8.93 -1.88
C ALA A 41 -9.20 10.26 -1.35
N VAL A 42 -8.83 10.31 -0.06
CA VAL A 42 -8.16 11.47 0.53
C VAL A 42 -6.81 11.71 -0.15
N LEU A 43 -6.00 10.67 -0.35
CA LEU A 43 -4.72 10.80 -1.06
C LEU A 43 -4.90 11.38 -2.47
N ALA A 44 -5.84 10.84 -3.25
CA ALA A 44 -6.11 11.31 -4.61
C ALA A 44 -6.54 12.79 -4.63
N ILE A 45 -7.40 13.21 -3.69
CA ILE A 45 -7.79 14.62 -3.57
C ILE A 45 -6.58 15.48 -3.23
N THR A 46 -5.77 15.09 -2.24
CA THR A 46 -4.59 15.86 -1.85
C THR A 46 -3.56 15.97 -2.98
N ASN A 47 -3.27 14.86 -3.67
CA ASN A 47 -2.36 14.84 -4.82
C ASN A 47 -2.89 15.70 -5.97
N GLY A 48 -4.20 15.64 -6.23
CA GLY A 48 -4.80 16.46 -7.27
C GLY A 48 -4.69 17.96 -6.98
N ILE A 49 -4.88 18.37 -5.73
CA ILE A 49 -4.63 19.74 -5.27
C ILE A 49 -3.15 20.10 -5.44
N PHE A 50 -2.23 19.25 -4.97
CA PHE A 50 -0.79 19.48 -5.10
C PHE A 50 -0.36 19.63 -6.56
N SER A 51 -0.85 18.78 -7.46
CA SER A 51 -0.57 18.85 -8.89
C SER A 51 -0.96 20.20 -9.50
N ILE A 52 -2.12 20.74 -9.12
CA ILE A 52 -2.58 22.07 -9.57
C ILE A 52 -1.71 23.18 -8.97
N VAL A 53 -1.33 23.07 -7.70
CA VAL A 53 -0.45 24.04 -7.02
C VAL A 53 0.94 24.05 -7.66
N ILE A 54 1.55 22.88 -7.84
CA ILE A 54 2.88 22.71 -8.47
C ILE A 54 2.89 23.27 -9.88
N ARG A 55 1.84 22.99 -10.67
CA ARG A 55 1.67 23.57 -12.00
C ARG A 55 1.74 25.10 -11.97
N ASN A 56 1.04 25.73 -11.03
CA ASN A 56 1.03 27.18 -10.90
C ASN A 56 2.40 27.71 -10.45
N GLN A 57 3.09 27.03 -9.55
CA GLN A 57 4.45 27.38 -9.14
C GLN A 57 5.43 27.32 -10.32
N ILE A 58 5.43 26.24 -11.11
CA ILE A 58 6.31 26.09 -12.28
C ILE A 58 6.05 27.22 -13.29
N LYS A 59 4.77 27.53 -13.57
CA LYS A 59 4.41 28.62 -14.47
C LYS A 59 4.94 29.96 -13.97
N ASN A 60 4.84 30.25 -12.68
CA ASN A 60 5.29 31.51 -12.10
C ASN A 60 6.83 31.64 -12.07
N MET A 61 7.54 30.54 -11.88
CA MET A 61 9.01 30.54 -11.80
C MET A 61 9.69 30.52 -13.18
N THR A 62 9.12 29.81 -14.14
CA THR A 62 9.77 29.53 -15.44
C THR A 62 9.06 30.14 -16.64
N GLY A 63 7.82 30.62 -16.47
CA GLY A 63 6.94 31.02 -17.56
C GLY A 63 6.32 29.84 -18.34
N PHE A 64 6.81 28.61 -18.14
CA PHE A 64 6.36 27.44 -18.90
C PHE A 64 5.04 26.88 -18.36
N ARG A 65 4.11 26.55 -19.27
CA ARG A 65 2.81 25.97 -18.91
C ARG A 65 2.87 24.45 -19.00
N VAL A 66 3.02 23.79 -17.85
CA VAL A 66 3.00 22.32 -17.79
C VAL A 66 1.56 21.82 -17.70
N THR A 67 0.88 21.72 -18.84
CA THR A 67 -0.54 21.32 -18.90
C THR A 67 -0.81 19.92 -18.33
N ILE A 68 0.17 19.01 -18.39
CA ILE A 68 0.00 17.64 -17.88
C ILE A 68 -0.31 17.60 -16.38
N PHE A 69 0.31 18.45 -15.55
CA PHE A 69 -0.01 18.52 -14.11
C PHE A 69 -1.44 19.01 -13.85
N LEU A 70 -1.99 19.87 -14.73
CA LEU A 70 -3.39 20.29 -14.61
C LEU A 70 -4.33 19.13 -14.90
N ILE A 71 -4.09 18.42 -16.01
CA ILE A 71 -4.95 17.32 -16.44
C ILE A 71 -4.91 16.19 -15.41
N LEU A 72 -3.70 15.78 -14.99
CA LEU A 72 -3.52 14.77 -13.96
C LEU A 72 -4.17 15.20 -12.64
N GLY A 73 -3.97 16.45 -12.21
CA GLY A 73 -4.55 16.94 -10.97
C GLY A 73 -6.08 16.96 -10.97
N ILE A 74 -6.70 17.31 -12.09
CA ILE A 74 -8.17 17.26 -12.25
C ILE A 74 -8.66 15.81 -12.23
N ILE A 75 -7.98 14.90 -12.94
CA ILE A 75 -8.33 13.47 -12.94
C ILE A 75 -8.25 12.90 -11.52
N GLU A 76 -7.17 13.17 -10.79
CA GLU A 76 -6.98 12.71 -9.41
C GLU A 76 -8.05 13.25 -8.46
N LEU A 77 -8.39 14.55 -8.58
CA LEU A 77 -9.48 15.15 -7.81
C LEU A 77 -10.82 14.45 -8.08
N LEU A 78 -11.16 14.24 -9.35
CA LEU A 78 -12.40 13.58 -9.74
C LEU A 78 -12.44 12.14 -9.26
N LEU A 79 -11.35 11.40 -9.41
CA LEU A 79 -11.23 10.03 -8.89
C LEU A 79 -11.43 10.00 -7.38
N GLY A 80 -10.77 10.87 -6.63
CA GLY A 80 -10.93 10.93 -5.17
C GLY A 80 -12.36 11.28 -4.74
N ILE A 81 -13.01 12.22 -5.43
CA ILE A 81 -14.43 12.55 -5.19
C ILE A 81 -15.31 11.32 -5.46
N VAL A 82 -15.14 10.65 -6.61
CA VAL A 82 -15.92 9.45 -6.96
C VAL A 82 -15.73 8.34 -5.92
N LEU A 83 -14.50 8.12 -5.44
CA LEU A 83 -14.21 7.12 -4.40
C LEU A 83 -14.89 7.45 -3.06
N LEU A 84 -14.97 8.73 -2.67
CA LEU A 84 -15.66 9.15 -1.45
C LEU A 84 -17.17 8.93 -1.51
N PHE A 85 -17.79 9.27 -2.64
CA PHE A 85 -19.25 9.19 -2.80
C PHE A 85 -19.75 7.81 -3.26
N ASN A 86 -18.87 6.96 -3.80
CA ASN A 86 -19.21 5.61 -4.21
C ASN A 86 -18.19 4.59 -3.69
N LEU A 87 -18.36 4.26 -2.41
CA LEU A 87 -17.49 3.31 -1.71
C LEU A 87 -17.49 1.93 -2.36
N SER A 88 -18.62 1.48 -2.91
CA SER A 88 -18.72 0.18 -3.59
C SER A 88 -17.86 0.15 -4.86
N ALA A 89 -17.97 1.17 -5.71
CA ALA A 89 -17.10 1.31 -6.88
C ALA A 89 -15.63 1.42 -6.48
N GLY A 90 -15.33 2.11 -5.37
CA GLY A 90 -13.97 2.20 -4.84
C GLY A 90 -13.41 0.86 -4.38
N ILE A 91 -14.19 0.03 -3.70
CA ILE A 91 -13.75 -1.32 -3.28
C ILE A 91 -13.43 -2.18 -4.51
N ILE A 92 -14.27 -2.13 -5.55
CA ILE A 92 -14.04 -2.84 -6.81
C ILE A 92 -12.76 -2.32 -7.50
N ALA A 93 -12.60 -0.99 -7.59
CA ALA A 93 -11.42 -0.39 -8.21
C ALA A 93 -10.13 -0.76 -7.47
N VAL A 94 -10.10 -0.62 -6.14
CA VAL A 94 -8.95 -1.00 -5.31
C VAL A 94 -8.63 -2.48 -5.47
N THR A 95 -9.64 -3.35 -5.50
CA THR A 95 -9.47 -4.78 -5.74
C THR A 95 -8.72 -5.07 -7.04
N TYR A 96 -9.13 -4.48 -8.16
CA TYR A 96 -8.45 -4.65 -9.44
C TYR A 96 -7.05 -4.03 -9.47
N VAL A 97 -6.86 -2.87 -8.83
CA VAL A 97 -5.54 -2.23 -8.69
C VAL A 97 -4.59 -3.15 -7.93
N PHE A 98 -5.02 -3.73 -6.82
CA PHE A 98 -4.20 -4.69 -6.06
C PHE A 98 -3.91 -5.96 -6.84
N ALA A 99 -4.90 -6.53 -7.55
CA ALA A 99 -4.70 -7.68 -8.41
C ALA A 99 -3.62 -7.41 -9.48
N PHE A 100 -3.75 -6.28 -10.19
CA PHE A 100 -2.78 -5.84 -11.19
C PHE A 100 -1.40 -5.60 -10.57
N TRP A 101 -1.34 -4.94 -9.40
CA TRP A 101 -0.09 -4.66 -8.72
C TRP A 101 0.62 -5.95 -8.27
N PHE A 102 -0.12 -6.95 -7.78
CA PHE A 102 0.44 -8.26 -7.44
C PHE A 102 1.07 -8.95 -8.65
N ILE A 103 0.34 -9.01 -9.77
CA ILE A 103 0.83 -9.64 -11.00
C ILE A 103 2.02 -8.87 -11.55
N ALA A 104 1.90 -7.54 -11.72
CA ALA A 104 2.96 -6.70 -12.26
C ALA A 104 4.22 -6.72 -11.39
N GLY A 105 4.06 -6.70 -10.05
CA GLY A 105 5.16 -6.80 -9.10
C GLY A 105 5.87 -8.15 -9.19
N ALA A 106 5.10 -9.23 -9.26
CA ALA A 106 5.67 -10.57 -9.40
C ALA A 106 6.41 -10.75 -10.72
N LEU A 107 5.82 -10.32 -11.84
CA LEU A 107 6.47 -10.34 -13.15
C LEU A 107 7.75 -9.52 -13.15
N ARG A 108 7.72 -8.29 -12.63
CA ARG A 108 8.91 -7.43 -12.51
C ARG A 108 10.02 -8.13 -11.72
N ASN A 109 9.70 -8.74 -10.58
CA ASN A 109 10.70 -9.43 -9.78
C ASN A 109 11.29 -10.65 -10.50
N LEU A 110 10.47 -11.37 -11.30
CA LEU A 110 10.95 -12.48 -12.12
C LEU A 110 11.88 -12.02 -13.24
N PHE A 111 11.66 -10.85 -13.85
CA PHE A 111 12.58 -10.28 -14.84
C PHE A 111 13.98 -10.03 -14.27
N PHE A 112 14.09 -9.69 -12.98
CA PHE A 112 15.36 -9.48 -12.30
C PHE A 112 15.81 -10.69 -11.47
N LEU A 113 15.22 -11.88 -11.68
CA LEU A 113 15.47 -13.05 -10.85
C LEU A 113 16.95 -13.48 -10.85
N ASP A 114 17.65 -13.30 -11.96
CA ASP A 114 19.08 -13.64 -12.04
C ASP A 114 19.93 -12.81 -11.06
N HIS A 115 19.52 -11.58 -10.76
CA HIS A 115 20.19 -10.77 -9.73
C HIS A 115 19.99 -11.36 -8.33
N ALA A 116 18.92 -12.12 -8.07
CA ALA A 116 18.72 -12.77 -6.78
C ALA A 116 19.76 -13.85 -6.49
N ARG A 117 20.41 -14.41 -7.52
CA ARG A 117 21.50 -15.40 -7.36
C ARG A 117 22.75 -14.81 -6.70
N THR A 118 22.97 -13.50 -6.82
CA THR A 118 24.14 -12.84 -6.22
C THR A 118 24.09 -12.83 -4.69
N PHE A 119 22.89 -12.92 -4.11
CA PHE A 119 22.66 -13.03 -2.68
C PHE A 119 22.64 -14.49 -2.18
N GLY A 120 22.74 -15.47 -3.08
CA GLY A 120 22.81 -16.90 -2.79
C GLY A 120 21.63 -17.72 -3.33
N ASN A 121 21.84 -19.03 -3.49
CA ASN A 121 20.83 -19.94 -4.06
C ASN A 121 19.52 -19.98 -3.26
N GLY A 122 19.57 -19.82 -1.94
CA GLY A 122 18.37 -19.77 -1.10
C GLY A 122 17.47 -18.59 -1.44
N HIS A 123 18.06 -17.40 -1.61
CA HIS A 123 17.34 -16.19 -2.03
C HIS A 123 16.72 -16.36 -3.42
N TYR A 124 17.45 -16.95 -4.37
CA TYR A 124 16.91 -17.25 -5.70
C TYR A 124 15.64 -18.10 -5.66
N TRP A 125 15.67 -19.25 -4.96
CA TRP A 125 14.50 -20.13 -4.88
C TRP A 125 13.35 -19.51 -4.11
N PHE A 126 13.63 -18.79 -3.02
CA PHE A 126 12.62 -18.06 -2.27
C PHE A 126 11.93 -17.00 -3.14
N THR A 127 12.70 -16.18 -3.86
CA THR A 127 12.17 -15.19 -4.79
C THR A 127 11.36 -15.84 -5.91
N LEU A 128 11.84 -16.93 -6.52
CA LEU A 128 11.09 -17.63 -7.57
C LEU A 128 9.72 -18.11 -7.06
N ILE A 129 9.71 -18.85 -5.95
CA ILE A 129 8.48 -19.47 -5.41
C ILE A 129 7.49 -18.39 -4.97
N THR A 130 7.95 -17.38 -4.23
CA THR A 130 7.08 -16.30 -3.75
C THR A 130 6.44 -15.51 -4.89
N ASN A 131 7.17 -15.24 -5.98
CA ASN A 131 6.61 -14.53 -7.13
C ASN A 131 5.65 -15.41 -7.94
N LEU A 132 5.89 -16.72 -8.07
CA LEU A 132 4.92 -17.64 -8.69
C LEU A 132 3.61 -17.69 -7.89
N ILE A 133 3.69 -17.77 -6.55
CA ILE A 133 2.52 -17.65 -5.66
C ILE A 133 1.85 -16.28 -5.87
N GLY A 134 2.63 -15.20 -5.95
CA GLY A 134 2.12 -13.85 -6.19
C GLY A 134 1.32 -13.73 -7.50
N ILE A 135 1.75 -14.38 -8.58
CA ILE A 135 1.01 -14.42 -9.84
C ILE A 135 -0.31 -15.17 -9.66
N VAL A 136 -0.29 -16.35 -9.04
CA VAL A 136 -1.51 -17.16 -8.80
C VAL A 136 -2.51 -16.38 -7.95
N VAL A 137 -2.05 -15.78 -6.85
CA VAL A 137 -2.87 -14.93 -5.98
C VAL A 137 -3.42 -13.77 -6.81
N GLY A 138 -2.58 -13.05 -7.55
CA GLY A 138 -3.02 -11.94 -8.40
C GLY A 138 -4.11 -12.32 -9.40
N PHE A 139 -4.01 -13.50 -10.04
CA PHE A 139 -5.07 -14.03 -10.90
C PHE A 139 -6.35 -14.35 -10.12
N MET A 140 -6.24 -14.99 -8.95
CA MET A 140 -7.41 -15.26 -8.09
C MET A 140 -8.12 -13.96 -7.69
N LEU A 141 -7.37 -12.92 -7.35
CA LEU A 141 -7.91 -11.59 -7.02
C LEU A 141 -8.68 -10.95 -8.18
N PHE A 142 -8.36 -11.31 -9.43
CA PHE A 142 -8.97 -10.75 -10.63
C PHE A 142 -10.36 -11.34 -10.93
N PHE A 143 -10.59 -12.61 -10.62
CA PHE A 143 -11.81 -13.32 -11.02
C PHE A 143 -12.94 -13.31 -9.99
N ASP A 144 -12.62 -13.15 -8.71
CA ASP A 144 -13.64 -13.10 -7.64
C ASP A 144 -13.41 -11.89 -6.71
N PRO A 145 -14.24 -10.84 -6.83
CA PRO A 145 -14.15 -9.64 -5.99
C PRO A 145 -14.30 -9.91 -4.50
N ILE A 146 -15.05 -10.94 -4.09
CA ILE A 146 -15.28 -11.29 -2.69
C ILE A 146 -14.04 -11.99 -2.12
N VAL A 147 -13.51 -12.99 -2.83
CA VAL A 147 -12.25 -13.65 -2.44
C VAL A 147 -11.12 -12.63 -2.42
N SER A 148 -11.13 -11.69 -3.36
CA SER A 148 -10.14 -10.62 -3.43
C SER A 148 -10.21 -9.67 -2.25
N ALA A 149 -11.42 -9.20 -1.94
CA ALA A 149 -11.71 -8.38 -0.77
C ALA A 149 -11.17 -9.00 0.53
N LEU A 150 -11.48 -10.28 0.76
CA LEU A 150 -11.01 -11.02 1.94
C LEU A 150 -9.49 -11.16 1.95
N THR A 151 -8.90 -11.51 0.81
CA THR A 151 -7.45 -11.72 0.69
C THR A 151 -6.68 -10.43 0.92
N ILE A 152 -7.12 -9.32 0.32
CA ILE A 152 -6.49 -8.00 0.49
C ILE A 152 -6.58 -7.57 1.95
N SER A 153 -7.77 -7.69 2.57
CA SER A 153 -7.93 -7.33 3.97
C SER A 153 -7.04 -8.17 4.89
N PHE A 154 -6.96 -9.49 4.64
CA PHE A 154 -6.05 -10.37 5.37
C PHE A 154 -4.58 -9.98 5.18
N LEU A 155 -4.14 -9.74 3.95
CA LEU A 155 -2.75 -9.35 3.67
C LEU A 155 -2.39 -8.01 4.32
N VAL A 156 -3.29 -7.02 4.26
CA VAL A 156 -3.10 -5.73 4.92
C VAL A 156 -3.07 -5.90 6.44
N GLY A 157 -4.00 -6.67 7.01
CA GLY A 157 -4.01 -6.99 8.44
C GLY A 157 -2.72 -7.68 8.88
N LEU A 158 -2.23 -8.66 8.12
CA LEU A 158 -0.99 -9.37 8.38
C LEU A 158 0.22 -8.42 8.31
N TYR A 159 0.27 -7.55 7.30
CA TYR A 159 1.32 -6.56 7.17
C TYR A 159 1.36 -5.59 8.35
N LEU A 160 0.20 -5.07 8.78
CA LEU A 160 0.10 -4.20 9.95
C LEU A 160 0.48 -4.94 11.25
N MET A 161 0.13 -6.22 11.39
CA MET A 161 0.56 -7.04 12.53
C MET A 161 2.08 -7.15 12.60
N LEU A 162 2.73 -7.50 11.47
CA LEU A 162 4.18 -7.66 11.41
C LEU A 162 4.90 -6.33 11.69
N ILE A 163 4.40 -5.24 11.14
CA ILE A 163 4.90 -3.89 11.45
C ILE A 163 4.74 -3.59 12.95
N GLY A 164 3.58 -3.85 13.52
CA GLY A 164 3.32 -3.59 14.94
C GLY A 164 4.28 -4.35 15.85
N ILE A 165 4.50 -5.63 15.57
CA ILE A 165 5.49 -6.47 16.27
C ILE A 165 6.89 -5.88 16.11
N PHE A 166 7.29 -5.50 14.89
CA PHE A 166 8.60 -4.90 14.62
C PHE A 166 8.81 -3.60 15.40
N TYR A 167 7.81 -2.72 15.47
CA TYR A 167 7.88 -1.49 16.27
C TYR A 167 8.03 -1.77 17.76
N ILE A 168 7.32 -2.75 18.30
CA ILE A 168 7.46 -3.15 19.70
C ILE A 168 8.87 -3.66 19.98
N ILE A 169 9.39 -4.57 19.16
CA ILE A 169 10.75 -5.13 19.32
C ILE A 169 11.78 -4.01 19.32
N ASN A 170 11.78 -3.16 18.28
CA ASN A 170 12.75 -2.05 18.20
C ASN A 170 12.62 -1.05 19.34
N SER A 171 11.42 -0.87 19.90
CA SER A 171 11.23 0.05 21.03
C SER A 171 11.90 -0.42 22.33
N LEU A 172 12.16 -1.73 22.46
CA LEU A 172 12.76 -2.38 23.63
C LEU A 172 14.27 -2.59 23.48
N ASP A 173 14.79 -2.48 22.27
CA ASP A 173 16.22 -2.64 21.95
C ASP A 173 17.04 -1.34 22.09
N HIS A 174 16.40 -0.22 22.46
CA HIS A 174 17.03 1.06 22.83
C HIS A 174 17.31 1.11 24.33
#